data_AF-A0A4R5L5H2-F1
#
_entry.id   AF-A0A4R5L5H2-F1
#
_cell.length_a   1.000
_cell.length_b   1.000
_cell.length_c   1.000
_cell.angle_alpha   90.00
_cell.angle_beta   90.00
_cell.angle_gamma   90.00
#
_symmetry.space_group_name_H-M   'P 1'
#
loop_
_entity.id
_entity.type
_entity.pdbx_description
1 polymer ?
#
loop_
_entity_poly.entity_id
_entity_poly.type
_entity_poly.pdbx_seq_one_letter_code
_entity_poly.pdbx_strand_id
1 'polypeptide(L)'
;MDTMLALEHLGFKVPLPGAYGFTRDEALAIAGNPDWRVWVERQAASSTAAGVRSVPHFIFGERIQIAGCRSESEIASAISEAICGIGNREQA
;
A
#
# COMPACT_ATOMS: atom_id res chain seq x y z
N MET A 1 18.20 -16.02 22.38
CA MET A 1 18.45 -14.73 21.72
C MET A 1 17.10 -14.06 21.57
N ASP A 2 16.94 -12.91 22.21
CA ASP A 2 15.63 -12.26 22.37
C ASP A 2 15.16 -11.65 21.05
N THR A 3 14.12 -12.24 20.46
CA THR A 3 13.52 -11.79 19.19
C THR A 3 12.98 -10.37 19.28
N MET A 4 12.70 -9.86 20.49
CA MET A 4 12.31 -8.47 20.74
C MET A 4 13.41 -7.47 20.35
N LEU A 5 14.68 -7.78 20.65
CA LEU A 5 15.78 -6.86 20.32
C LEU A 5 16.01 -6.78 18.80
N ALA A 6 15.76 -7.87 18.07
CA ALA A 6 15.99 -7.93 16.62
C ALA A 6 15.03 -7.02 15.83
N LEU A 7 13.77 -6.89 16.28
CA LEU A 7 12.78 -6.08 15.57
C LEU A 7 13.01 -4.57 15.74
N GLU A 8 13.46 -4.13 16.93
CA GLU A 8 13.79 -2.72 17.17
C GLU A 8 15.06 -2.28 16.41
N HIS A 9 16.08 -3.13 16.31
CA HIS A 9 17.30 -2.84 15.54
C HIS A 9 17.07 -2.80 14.02
N LEU A 10 16.00 -3.43 13.53
CA LEU A 10 15.57 -3.36 12.12
C LEU A 10 14.68 -2.13 11.82
N GLY A 11 14.48 -1.23 12.80
CA GLY A 11 13.67 -0.03 12.64
C GLY A 11 12.16 -0.28 12.66
N PHE A 12 11.72 -1.47 13.05
CA PHE A 12 10.30 -1.81 13.13
C PHE A 12 9.73 -1.30 14.46
N LYS A 13 8.99 -0.18 14.42
CA LYS A 13 8.16 0.23 15.57
C LYS A 13 6.95 -0.69 15.64
N VAL A 14 6.87 -1.50 16.69
CA VAL A 14 5.67 -2.27 17.00
C VAL A 14 4.50 -1.26 17.14
N PRO A 15 3.37 -1.46 16.45
CA PRO A 15 2.20 -0.62 16.60
C PRO A 15 1.84 -0.49 18.08
N LEU A 16 1.50 0.72 18.52
CA LEU A 16 0.96 0.90 19.86
C LEU A 16 -0.28 0.00 20.00
N PRO A 17 -0.34 -0.87 21.03
CA PRO A 17 -1.50 -1.71 21.27
C PRO A 17 -2.77 -0.85 21.33
N GLY A 18 -3.81 -1.25 20.59
CA GLY A 18 -5.12 -0.58 20.61
C GLY A 18 -5.37 0.49 19.55
N ALA A 19 -4.38 0.91 18.75
CA ALA A 19 -4.62 1.91 17.69
C ALA A 19 -5.43 1.35 16.49
N TYR A 20 -5.37 0.03 16.26
CA TYR A 20 -5.94 -0.63 15.08
C TYR A 20 -6.63 -1.97 15.40
N GLY A 21 -7.02 -2.21 16.65
CA GLY A 21 -7.74 -3.43 17.06
C GLY A 21 -6.89 -4.68 17.29
N PHE A 22 -5.59 -4.67 16.98
CA PHE A 22 -4.68 -5.76 17.29
C PHE A 22 -4.21 -5.73 18.74
N THR A 23 -4.12 -6.92 19.35
CA THR A 23 -3.34 -7.14 20.57
C THR A 23 -1.85 -6.95 20.30
N ARG A 24 -1.08 -6.73 21.37
CA ARG A 24 0.38 -6.61 21.28
C ARG A 24 1.01 -7.87 20.66
N ASP A 25 0.54 -9.05 21.05
CA ASP A 25 1.11 -10.32 20.60
C ASP A 25 0.80 -10.58 19.12
N GLU A 26 -0.40 -10.23 18.65
CA GLU A 26 -0.74 -10.28 17.23
C GLU A 26 0.14 -9.32 16.41
N ALA A 27 0.35 -8.09 16.89
CA ALA A 27 1.19 -7.12 16.23
C ALA A 27 2.65 -7.61 16.13
N LEU A 28 3.17 -8.24 17.19
CA LEU A 28 4.50 -8.85 17.21
C LEU A 28 4.60 -10.06 16.28
N ALA A 29 3.59 -10.92 16.23
CA ALA A 29 3.55 -12.07 15.33
C ALA A 29 3.58 -11.64 13.86
N ILE A 30 2.85 -10.57 13.51
CA ILE A 30 2.88 -9.99 12.16
C ILE A 30 4.25 -9.37 11.86
N ALA A 31 4.77 -8.53 12.76
CA ALA A 31 6.06 -7.85 12.56
C ALA A 31 7.24 -8.84 12.46
N GLY A 32 7.16 -9.96 13.18
CA GLY A 32 8.19 -11.01 13.18
C GLY A 32 8.10 -11.99 12.01
N ASN A 33 7.05 -11.96 11.19
CA ASN A 33 6.90 -12.92 10.10
C ASN A 33 7.75 -12.49 8.87
N PRO A 34 8.76 -13.30 8.47
CA PRO A 34 9.63 -12.97 7.35
C PRO A 34 8.91 -12.95 5.99
N ASP A 35 7.80 -13.68 5.84
CA ASP A 35 7.03 -13.71 4.59
C ASP A 35 6.43 -12.33 4.29
N TRP A 36 6.03 -11.58 5.32
CA TRP A 36 5.55 -10.21 5.15
C TRP A 36 6.64 -9.28 4.65
N ARG A 37 7.87 -9.43 5.16
CA ARG A 37 9.01 -8.66 4.66
C ARG A 37 9.26 -8.94 3.17
N VAL A 38 9.35 -10.21 2.79
CA VAL A 38 9.56 -10.62 1.39
C VAL A 38 8.44 -10.10 0.50
N TRP A 39 7.19 -10.17 0.97
CA TRP A 39 6.04 -9.69 0.22
C TRP A 39 6.09 -8.16 0.01
N VAL A 40 6.38 -7.37 1.05
CA VAL A 40 6.51 -5.90 0.95
C VAL A 40 7.62 -5.49 -0.02
N GLU A 41 8.80 -6.13 0.07
CA GLU A 41 9.92 -5.87 -0.84
C GLU A 41 9.54 -6.16 -2.31
N ARG A 42 8.78 -7.24 -2.56
CA ARG A 42 8.25 -7.56 -3.90
C ARG A 42 7.25 -6.52 -4.40
N GLN A 43 6.34 -6.04 -3.55
CA GLN A 43 5.36 -5.00 -3.94
C GLN A 43 6.04 -3.66 -4.26
N ALA A 44 7.06 -3.29 -3.49
CA ALA A 44 7.85 -2.08 -3.75
C ALA A 44 8.58 -2.20 -5.09
N ALA A 45 9.27 -3.33 -5.35
CA ALA A 45 9.95 -3.58 -6.61
C ALA A 45 8.98 -3.58 -7.82
N SER A 46 7.80 -4.20 -7.67
CA SER A 46 6.74 -4.18 -8.68
C SER A 46 6.27 -2.76 -8.99
N SER A 47 6.07 -1.94 -7.95
CA SER A 47 5.66 -0.54 -8.11
C SER A 47 6.72 0.29 -8.84
N THR A 48 8.00 0.12 -8.50
CA THR A 48 9.10 0.78 -9.21
C THR A 48 9.19 0.32 -10.66
N ALA A 49 9.05 -0.98 -10.92
CA ALA A 49 9.06 -1.53 -12.28
C ALA A 49 7.88 -1.00 -13.13
N ALA A 50 6.74 -0.72 -12.51
CA ALA A 50 5.59 -0.06 -13.13
C ALA A 50 5.78 1.46 -13.34
N GLY A 51 6.94 2.01 -12.98
CA GLY A 51 7.29 3.42 -13.21
C GLY A 51 6.90 4.38 -12.07
N VAL A 52 6.47 3.87 -10.91
CA VAL A 52 6.19 4.71 -9.74
C VAL A 52 7.50 5.29 -9.20
N ARG A 53 7.58 6.62 -9.11
CA ARG A 53 8.78 7.37 -8.68
C ARG A 53 8.58 8.21 -7.41
N SER A 54 7.35 8.38 -6.95
CA SER A 54 7.01 9.12 -5.74
C SER A 54 5.71 8.60 -5.14
N VAL A 55 5.46 8.90 -3.87
CA VAL A 55 4.24 8.53 -3.13
C VAL A 55 3.58 9.77 -2.52
N PRO A 56 2.24 9.79 -2.31
CA PRO A 56 1.29 8.74 -2.71
C PRO A 56 1.13 8.64 -4.23
N HIS A 57 0.83 7.43 -4.73
CA HIS A 57 0.54 7.17 -6.14
C HIS A 57 -0.72 6.31 -6.21
N PHE A 58 -1.71 6.76 -6.98
CA PHE A 58 -3.02 6.11 -7.12
C PHE A 58 -3.18 5.59 -8.55
N ILE A 59 -3.75 4.40 -8.68
CA ILE A 59 -4.11 3.79 -9.96
C ILE A 59 -5.59 3.43 -9.90
N PHE A 60 -6.42 4.10 -10.71
CA PHE A 60 -7.85 3.83 -10.81
C PHE A 60 -8.17 3.08 -12.10
N GLY A 61 -8.89 1.97 -11.99
CA GLY A 61 -9.31 1.15 -13.14
C GLY A 61 -8.15 0.70 -14.04
N GLU A 62 -6.97 0.48 -13.44
CA GLU A 62 -5.70 0.08 -14.07
C GLU A 62 -5.14 1.05 -15.13
N ARG A 63 -5.76 2.21 -15.32
CA ARG A 63 -5.50 3.10 -16.46
C ARG A 63 -5.20 4.53 -16.05
N ILE A 64 -5.92 5.04 -15.06
CA ILE A 64 -5.80 6.44 -14.64
C ILE A 64 -4.81 6.50 -13.48
N GLN A 65 -3.69 7.19 -13.70
CA GLN A 65 -2.63 7.30 -12.71
C GLN A 65 -2.54 8.73 -12.16
N ILE A 66 -2.53 8.85 -10.84
CA ILE A 66 -2.37 10.14 -10.14
C ILE A 66 -1.19 10.02 -9.17
N ALA A 67 -0.22 10.92 -9.32
CA ALA A 67 0.93 11.03 -8.41
C ALA A 67 0.80 12.26 -7.51
N GLY A 68 1.19 12.09 -6.24
CA GLY A 68 1.24 13.13 -5.22
C GLY A 68 -0.11 13.47 -4.58
N CYS A 69 -0.09 14.47 -3.70
CA CYS A 69 -1.26 14.95 -2.97
C CYS A 69 -2.14 15.83 -3.87
N ARG A 70 -2.98 15.20 -4.70
CA ARG A 70 -4.02 15.91 -5.46
C ARG A 70 -5.17 16.35 -4.56
N SER A 71 -5.93 17.31 -5.05
CA SER A 71 -7.17 17.72 -4.39
C SER A 71 -8.19 16.59 -4.40
N GLU A 72 -9.12 16.60 -3.44
CA GLU A 72 -10.20 15.61 -3.35
C GLU A 72 -11.06 15.58 -4.61
N SER A 73 -11.33 16.74 -5.22
CA SER A 73 -12.10 16.84 -6.47
C SER A 73 -11.39 16.17 -7.64
N GLU A 74 -10.07 16.31 -7.77
CA GLU A 74 -9.27 15.61 -8.78
C GLU A 74 -9.32 14.08 -8.58
N ILE A 75 -9.25 13.63 -7.34
CA ILE A 75 -9.37 12.21 -7.00
C ILE A 75 -10.78 11.69 -7.35
N ALA A 76 -11.84 12.41 -6.97
CA ALA A 76 -13.21 12.03 -7.27
C ALA A 76 -13.50 11.98 -8.78
N SER A 77 -12.93 12.93 -9.54
CA SER A 77 -13.03 12.96 -11.00
C SER A 77 -12.37 11.73 -11.62
N ALA A 78 -11.16 11.36 -11.17
CA ALA A 78 -10.45 10.19 -11.68
C ALA A 78 -11.17 8.88 -11.35
N ILE A 79 -11.79 8.77 -10.17
CA ILE A 79 -12.64 7.62 -9.82
C ILE A 79 -13.84 7.55 -10.77
N SER A 80 -14.53 8.68 -10.98
CA SER A 80 -15.71 8.75 -11.85
C SER A 80 -15.37 8.38 -13.29
N GLU A 81 -14.24 8.88 -13.80
CA GLU A 81 -13.74 8.54 -15.14
C GLU A 81 -13.39 7.05 -15.26
N ALA A 82 -12.73 6.47 -14.26
CA ALA A 82 -12.39 5.06 -14.24
C ALA A 82 -13.64 4.16 -14.29
N ILE A 83 -14.73 4.57 -13.62
CA ILE A 83 -16.01 3.85 -13.60
C ILE A 83 -16.74 4.02 -14.94
N CYS A 84 -16.90 5.25 -15.42
CA CYS A 84 -17.65 5.54 -16.65
C CYS A 84 -16.95 5.00 -17.92
N GLY A 85 -15.62 5.02 -17.95
CA GLY A 85 -14.82 4.50 -19.06
C GLY A 85 -14.77 2.97 -19.18
N ILE A 86 -15.53 2.23 -18.38
CA ILE A 86 -15.69 0.77 -18.50
C ILE A 86 -16.84 0.41 -19.46
N GLY A 87 -17.83 1.28 -19.67
CA GLY A 87 -19.04 1.01 -20.47
C GLY A 87 -18.91 1.11 -22.00
N ASN A 88 -17.76 1.56 -22.54
CA ASN A 88 -17.60 1.81 -23.99
C ASN A 88 -16.85 0.70 -24.75
N ARG A 89 -16.64 -0.49 -24.15
CA ARG A 89 -15.84 -1.58 -24.76
C ARG A 89 -16.64 -2.81 -25.26
N GLU A 90 -17.97 -2.72 -25.38
CA GLU A 90 -18.79 -3.80 -25.97
C GLU A 90 -19.32 -3.48 -27.40
N GLN A 91 -18.80 -2.44 -28.05
CA GLN A 91 -19.13 -2.11 -29.45
C GLN A 91 -17.86 -1.78 -30.24
N ALA A 92 -17.05 -2.79 -30.55
CA ALA A 92 -16.04 -2.77 -31.59
C ALA A 92 -15.78 -4.18 -32.11
#